data_AF-A0A662E3J8-F1
#
_entry.id   AF-A0A662E3J8-F1
#
_cell.length_a   1.000
_cell.length_b   1.000
_cell.length_c   1.000
_cell.angle_alpha   90.00
_cell.angle_beta   90.00
_cell.angle_gamma   90.00
#
_symmetry.space_group_name_H-M   'P 1'
#
loop_
_entity.id
_entity.type
_entity.pdbx_description
1 polymer ?
#
loop_
_entity_poly.entity_id
_entity_poly.type
_entity_poly.pdbx_seq_one_letter_code
_entity_poly.pdbx_strand_id
1 'polypeptide(L)'
;MQRIDPARNIEGKLKAVEHTVVSNVEPRKNAVPIAAPVRRAVILAAGLGSRLLPMTIDMPKCLTEINGQPILLRALRALSNQGFSDVVIVVGHNADKIRQRVGTQHYGLAINYVDAPRYKTTNNICSLWDACHFCDQDILLLEGDVVFDEDVLTQILQQAGNAAAVVPYHRELSGTVIRRGLDGHVTEFVLGADQDEHFSFEDAFKTSNIYLLRGKMLQKTFLPALSLHIERGYVNDYYETVLRDLVADQSLGDLAAVDISASRCCEVDDHQDLAAAEFQFLDRSGQFDRIQQLHGSYWRYGFVDHSYLYNMHFPTTEMLDNYREELSEIVTNYPAGQDVMTRLVANWSGADPDHLVVANGGAELIKILGEQFVKNMTLPVPSFNEYEQAATPARLNPFPLDPETFELDVDRFGDSAIRAGSNVAVVVTPNNPTALSIDRADILKLARKLEPHHCRLLVDESFIEFSRVGPMGSVESEVASHPNLVVLKSMSKVFGIAGLRLGYLLTADREFREDVRGHVPIWNINGLAEAFLRSVGNFREEFILSCELTRQTCQEFYRQLQAVPG
;
A
#
# COMPACT_ATOMS: atom_id res chain seq x y z
N MET A 1 -0.17 3.54 52.97
CA MET A 1 0.61 3.09 51.79
C MET A 1 -0.31 3.18 50.59
N GLN A 2 -0.40 4.37 50.00
CA GLN A 2 -1.39 4.72 48.99
C GLN A 2 -0.81 4.52 47.57
N ARG A 3 -1.61 3.86 46.74
CA ARG A 3 -1.40 3.59 45.32
C ARG A 3 -1.42 4.91 44.54
N ILE A 4 -0.44 5.09 43.66
CA ILE A 4 -0.38 6.19 42.68
C ILE A 4 -0.98 5.67 41.36
N ASP A 5 -1.94 6.43 40.86
CA ASP A 5 -2.72 6.22 39.64
C ASP A 5 -1.92 6.75 38.41
N PRO A 6 -1.63 5.93 37.37
CA PRO A 6 -0.86 6.36 36.21
C PRO A 6 -1.62 7.28 35.24
N ALA A 7 -2.94 7.43 35.39
CA ALA A 7 -3.77 8.21 34.44
C ALA A 7 -3.67 9.74 34.62
N ARG A 8 -3.01 10.23 35.68
CA ARG A 8 -2.85 11.68 35.93
C ARG A 8 -1.60 12.34 35.36
N ASN A 9 -0.70 11.57 34.73
CA ASN A 9 0.59 12.10 34.25
C ASN A 9 0.64 12.39 32.74
N ILE A 10 -0.50 12.31 32.04
CA ILE A 10 -0.60 12.57 30.60
C ILE A 10 -1.33 13.91 30.33
N GLU A 11 -2.30 14.31 31.15
CA GLU A 11 -2.97 15.62 31.03
C GLU A 11 -2.09 16.82 31.46
N GLY A 12 -1.03 16.58 32.24
CA GLY A 12 -0.08 17.62 32.68
C GLY A 12 1.02 17.97 31.67
N LYS A 13 1.24 17.15 30.64
CA LYS A 13 2.27 17.36 29.61
C LYS A 13 1.71 17.85 28.26
N LEU A 14 0.40 17.84 28.09
CA LEU A 14 -0.31 18.40 26.92
C LEU A 14 -0.72 19.88 27.09
N LYS A 15 -0.50 20.49 28.27
CA LYS A 15 -0.80 21.92 28.54
C LYS A 15 0.43 22.84 28.61
N ALA A 16 1.60 22.37 28.18
CA ALA A 16 2.85 23.15 28.17
C ALA A 16 3.39 23.42 26.74
N VAL A 17 2.56 23.25 25.70
CA VAL A 17 2.89 23.57 24.30
C VAL A 17 1.97 24.67 23.71
N GLU A 18 0.93 25.09 24.44
CA GLU A 18 0.13 26.26 24.11
C GLU A 18 0.41 27.36 25.13
N HIS A 19 0.79 28.54 24.65
CA HIS A 19 1.18 29.76 25.39
C HIS A 19 2.67 29.94 25.71
N THR A 20 3.47 30.30 24.70
CA THR A 20 4.43 31.41 24.89
C THR A 20 4.62 32.25 23.61
N VAL A 21 4.25 33.53 23.73
CA VAL A 21 4.64 34.70 22.92
C VAL A 21 4.12 34.81 21.48
N VAL A 22 2.91 35.35 21.35
CA VAL A 22 2.57 36.25 20.23
C VAL A 22 3.23 37.60 20.52
N SER A 23 4.38 37.86 19.91
CA SER A 23 4.89 39.22 19.76
C SER A 23 4.49 39.73 18.39
N ASN A 24 3.71 40.81 18.38
CA ASN A 24 3.37 41.57 17.19
C ASN A 24 4.66 42.05 16.51
N VAL A 25 5.08 41.34 15.46
CA VAL A 25 5.97 41.86 14.44
C VAL A 25 5.08 42.20 13.25
N GLU A 26 4.89 43.50 13.00
CA GLU A 26 4.26 43.99 11.78
C GLU A 26 4.91 43.33 10.55
N PRO A 27 4.13 42.92 9.53
CA PRO A 27 4.71 42.35 8.33
C PRO A 27 5.49 43.45 7.62
N ARG A 28 6.80 43.46 7.80
CA ARG A 28 7.70 44.17 6.88
C ARG A 28 7.49 43.54 5.51
N LYS A 29 6.71 44.23 4.67
CA LYS A 29 6.72 44.08 3.21
C LYS A 29 8.11 44.44 2.70
N ASN A 30 9.09 43.59 2.97
CA ASN A 30 10.29 43.55 2.15
C ASN A 30 9.86 42.83 0.88
N ALA A 31 9.59 43.60 -0.17
CA ALA A 31 9.46 43.06 -1.50
C ALA A 31 10.72 42.23 -1.78
N VAL A 32 10.57 40.91 -1.79
CA VAL A 32 11.57 40.01 -2.38
C VAL A 32 11.77 40.52 -3.81
N PRO A 33 13.00 40.80 -4.25
CA PRO A 33 13.22 41.22 -5.63
C PRO A 33 12.61 40.16 -6.54
N ILE A 34 11.64 40.54 -7.37
CA ILE A 34 11.04 39.63 -8.35
C ILE A 34 12.19 39.19 -9.25
N ALA A 35 12.61 37.93 -9.11
CA ALA A 35 13.65 37.35 -9.95
C ALA A 35 13.24 37.50 -11.42
N ALA A 36 14.22 37.73 -12.30
CA ALA A 36 13.91 37.89 -13.72
C ALA A 36 13.13 36.66 -14.23
N PRO A 37 12.08 36.87 -15.05
CA PRO A 37 11.25 35.78 -15.53
C PRO A 37 12.07 34.84 -16.40
N VAL A 38 12.03 33.56 -16.08
CA VAL A 38 12.65 32.49 -16.86
C VAL A 38 11.80 32.25 -18.11
N ARG A 39 12.42 32.29 -19.30
CA ARG A 39 11.70 32.20 -20.58
C ARG A 39 11.93 30.90 -21.34
N ARG A 40 13.02 30.18 -21.02
CA ARG A 40 13.45 28.97 -21.72
C ARG A 40 13.40 27.75 -20.83
N ALA A 41 12.84 26.66 -21.35
CA ALA A 41 13.00 25.33 -20.78
C ALA A 41 13.83 24.42 -21.70
N VAL A 42 14.60 23.52 -21.11
CA VAL A 42 15.32 22.44 -21.81
C VAL A 42 14.79 21.12 -21.29
N ILE A 43 14.24 20.28 -22.18
CA ILE A 43 13.65 18.99 -21.85
C ILE A 43 14.51 17.88 -22.47
N LEU A 44 15.07 17.00 -21.64
CA LEU A 44 15.85 15.84 -22.09
C LEU A 44 14.92 14.66 -22.38
N ALA A 45 14.68 14.35 -23.65
CA ALA A 45 13.73 13.33 -24.10
C ALA A 45 14.35 12.32 -25.09
N ALA A 46 15.66 12.08 -24.98
CA ALA A 46 16.40 11.23 -25.92
C ALA A 46 16.42 9.73 -25.56
N GLY A 47 16.05 9.38 -24.33
CA GLY A 47 16.17 8.02 -23.78
C GLY A 47 15.33 6.96 -24.48
N LEU A 48 15.78 5.70 -24.38
CA LEU A 48 15.13 4.53 -24.98
C LEU A 48 13.86 4.10 -24.23
N GLY A 49 13.78 4.34 -22.92
CA GLY A 49 12.67 3.88 -22.08
C GLY A 49 12.51 2.35 -22.07
N SER A 50 13.60 1.60 -22.05
CA SER A 50 13.61 0.13 -22.20
C SER A 50 12.81 -0.63 -21.14
N ARG A 51 12.66 -0.06 -19.93
CA ARG A 51 11.86 -0.64 -18.84
C ARG A 51 10.34 -0.61 -19.08
N LEU A 52 9.88 0.18 -20.06
CA LEU A 52 8.48 0.26 -20.47
C LEU A 52 8.18 -0.52 -21.76
N LEU A 53 9.10 -1.37 -22.22
CA LEU A 53 8.81 -2.25 -23.35
C LEU A 53 7.60 -3.17 -23.03
N PRO A 54 6.76 -3.51 -24.04
CA PRO A 54 6.86 -3.13 -25.45
C PRO A 54 6.28 -1.74 -25.80
N MET A 55 5.73 -0.99 -24.84
CA MET A 55 5.07 0.30 -25.12
C MET A 55 6.02 1.31 -25.77
N THR A 56 7.30 1.28 -25.38
CA THR A 56 8.32 2.21 -25.88
C THR A 56 9.01 1.78 -27.18
N ILE A 57 8.58 0.68 -27.80
CA ILE A 57 9.12 0.25 -29.11
C ILE A 57 8.85 1.33 -30.16
N ASP A 58 7.59 1.70 -30.32
CA ASP A 58 7.11 2.62 -31.36
C ASP A 58 6.76 4.02 -30.83
N MET A 59 6.91 4.24 -29.52
CA MET A 59 6.58 5.49 -28.85
C MET A 59 7.69 5.89 -27.87
N PRO A 60 8.20 7.13 -27.91
CA PRO A 60 9.18 7.58 -26.92
C PRO A 60 8.52 7.69 -25.53
N LYS A 61 9.30 7.43 -24.48
CA LYS A 61 8.85 7.41 -23.07
C LYS A 61 8.11 8.69 -22.66
N CYS A 62 8.57 9.84 -23.12
CA CYS A 62 7.95 11.13 -22.85
C CYS A 62 6.55 11.29 -23.47
N LEU A 63 6.15 10.41 -24.40
CA LEU A 63 4.82 10.38 -24.99
C LEU A 63 3.91 9.30 -24.37
N THR A 64 4.38 8.54 -23.38
CA THR A 64 3.52 7.67 -22.56
C THR A 64 2.39 8.50 -21.96
N GLU A 65 1.18 7.95 -21.93
CA GLU A 65 0.00 8.68 -21.48
C GLU A 65 -0.29 8.37 -20.01
N ILE A 66 -0.48 9.41 -19.21
CA ILE A 66 -1.06 9.30 -17.87
C ILE A 66 -2.50 9.74 -17.98
N ASN A 67 -3.45 8.84 -17.71
CA ASN A 67 -4.89 9.11 -17.81
C ASN A 67 -5.26 9.78 -19.14
N GLY A 68 -4.76 9.24 -20.27
CA GLY A 68 -5.04 9.71 -21.63
C GLY A 68 -4.34 11.01 -22.06
N GLN A 69 -3.31 11.45 -21.33
CA GLN A 69 -2.55 12.66 -21.66
C GLN A 69 -1.03 12.38 -21.61
N PRO A 70 -0.29 12.61 -22.72
CA PRO A 70 1.16 12.38 -22.75
C PRO A 70 1.95 13.20 -21.72
N ILE A 71 2.97 12.60 -21.09
CA ILE A 71 3.86 13.26 -20.12
C ILE A 71 4.38 14.60 -20.65
N LEU A 72 4.97 14.58 -21.84
CA LEU A 72 5.55 15.77 -22.48
C LEU A 72 4.51 16.87 -22.72
N LEU A 73 3.29 16.52 -23.13
CA LEU A 73 2.25 17.52 -23.38
C LEU A 73 1.73 18.14 -22.08
N ARG A 74 1.73 17.39 -20.98
CA ARG A 74 1.44 17.93 -19.64
C ARG A 74 2.51 18.95 -19.23
N ALA A 75 3.79 18.61 -19.39
CA ALA A 75 4.90 19.51 -19.11
C ALA A 75 4.85 20.79 -19.96
N LEU A 76 4.63 20.69 -21.27
CA LEU A 76 4.50 21.85 -22.16
C LEU A 76 3.33 22.77 -21.76
N ARG A 77 2.19 22.19 -21.36
CA ARG A 77 1.05 22.98 -20.88
C ARG A 77 1.40 23.75 -19.59
N ALA A 78 2.04 23.09 -18.63
CA ALA A 78 2.48 23.71 -17.39
C ALA A 78 3.48 24.85 -17.65
N LEU A 79 4.47 24.63 -18.55
CA LEU A 79 5.43 25.65 -18.96
C LEU A 79 4.74 26.87 -19.60
N SER A 80 3.78 26.65 -20.50
CA SER A 80 3.00 27.73 -21.13
C SER A 80 2.25 28.58 -20.10
N ASN A 81 1.57 27.93 -19.16
CA ASN A 81 0.82 28.62 -18.11
C ASN A 81 1.72 29.47 -17.18
N GLN A 82 2.99 29.06 -17.00
CA GLN A 82 4.00 29.78 -16.22
C GLN A 82 4.73 30.87 -17.03
N GLY A 83 4.31 31.14 -18.27
CA GLY A 83 4.81 32.26 -19.06
C GLY A 83 6.13 32.01 -19.80
N PHE A 84 6.54 30.75 -19.93
CA PHE A 84 7.62 30.37 -20.84
C PHE A 84 7.21 30.69 -22.28
N SER A 85 8.21 30.96 -23.12
CA SER A 85 7.99 31.27 -24.55
C SER A 85 8.81 30.40 -25.48
N ASP A 86 9.85 29.73 -24.97
CA ASP A 86 10.82 28.96 -25.73
C ASP A 86 11.10 27.63 -25.03
N VAL A 87 10.97 26.51 -25.74
CA VAL A 87 11.28 25.17 -25.22
C VAL A 87 12.20 24.45 -26.19
N VAL A 88 13.30 23.96 -25.66
CA VAL A 88 14.26 23.12 -26.38
C VAL A 88 14.04 21.68 -25.96
N ILE A 89 13.69 20.82 -26.90
CA ILE A 89 13.49 19.39 -26.66
C ILE A 89 14.65 18.63 -27.27
N VAL A 90 15.43 17.97 -26.43
CA VAL A 90 16.51 17.08 -26.88
C VAL A 90 15.93 15.72 -27.20
N VAL A 91 16.03 15.31 -28.46
CA VAL A 91 15.35 14.12 -29.00
C VAL A 91 16.37 13.09 -29.48
N GLY A 92 16.04 11.82 -29.31
CA GLY A 92 16.88 10.68 -29.68
C GLY A 92 16.02 9.56 -30.25
N HIS A 93 15.74 8.55 -29.44
CA HIS A 93 14.84 7.45 -29.82
C HIS A 93 13.48 7.96 -30.30
N ASN A 94 13.01 7.48 -31.45
CA ASN A 94 11.71 7.84 -32.03
C ASN A 94 11.43 9.36 -32.13
N ALA A 95 12.47 10.17 -32.39
CA ALA A 95 12.37 11.64 -32.47
C ALA A 95 11.27 12.15 -33.42
N ASP A 96 11.03 11.45 -34.54
CA ASP A 96 9.98 11.80 -35.50
C ASP A 96 8.58 11.80 -34.87
N LYS A 97 8.32 10.90 -33.91
CA LYS A 97 7.04 10.86 -33.19
C LYS A 97 6.84 12.08 -32.31
N ILE A 98 7.92 12.54 -31.65
CA ILE A 98 7.90 13.76 -30.82
C ILE A 98 7.61 14.96 -31.73
N ARG A 99 8.37 15.10 -32.83
CA ARG A 99 8.21 16.18 -33.81
C ARG A 99 6.80 16.20 -34.40
N GLN A 100 6.27 15.04 -34.78
CA GLN A 100 4.92 14.91 -35.32
C GLN A 100 3.84 15.31 -34.30
N ARG A 101 4.02 14.92 -33.03
CA ARG A 101 3.02 15.18 -31.98
C ARG A 101 3.05 16.63 -31.49
N VAL A 102 4.23 17.23 -31.38
CA VAL A 102 4.42 18.55 -30.76
C VAL A 102 4.46 19.68 -31.79
N GLY A 103 5.11 19.48 -32.95
CA GLY A 103 5.31 20.52 -33.96
C GLY A 103 6.37 21.56 -33.57
N THR A 104 6.48 22.66 -34.31
CA THR A 104 7.43 23.76 -34.01
C THR A 104 6.84 24.85 -33.11
N GLN A 105 5.53 24.79 -32.85
CA GLN A 105 4.84 25.64 -31.89
C GLN A 105 3.75 24.83 -31.19
N HIS A 106 3.66 24.95 -29.86
CA HIS A 106 2.69 24.20 -29.07
C HIS A 106 2.26 25.00 -27.83
N TYR A 107 0.96 25.11 -27.53
CA TYR A 107 0.44 25.96 -26.44
C TYR A 107 1.04 27.39 -26.40
N GLY A 108 1.34 28.00 -27.55
CA GLY A 108 1.98 29.32 -27.62
C GLY A 108 3.49 29.34 -27.34
N LEU A 109 4.11 28.19 -27.07
CA LEU A 109 5.55 28.01 -26.94
C LEU A 109 6.19 27.84 -28.32
N ALA A 110 7.33 28.49 -28.56
CA ALA A 110 8.21 28.13 -29.65
C ALA A 110 8.98 26.86 -29.29
N ILE A 111 8.98 25.86 -30.18
CA ILE A 111 9.61 24.55 -29.93
C ILE A 111 10.83 24.39 -30.83
N ASN A 112 11.99 24.24 -30.20
CA ASN A 112 13.27 23.96 -30.85
C ASN A 112 13.68 22.51 -30.55
N TYR A 113 14.23 21.82 -31.55
CA TYR A 113 14.67 20.43 -31.39
C TYR A 113 16.18 20.35 -31.50
N VAL A 114 16.78 19.56 -30.62
CA VAL A 114 18.20 19.18 -30.67
C VAL A 114 18.27 17.67 -30.82
N ASP A 115 18.86 17.17 -31.89
CA ASP A 115 19.11 15.73 -32.03
C ASP A 115 20.28 15.32 -31.14
N ALA A 116 20.10 14.28 -30.34
CA ALA A 116 21.14 13.62 -29.56
C ALA A 116 21.60 12.35 -30.32
N PRO A 117 22.51 12.43 -31.30
CA PRO A 117 22.82 11.33 -32.22
C PRO A 117 23.43 10.10 -31.53
N ARG A 118 24.01 10.29 -30.33
CA ARG A 118 24.69 9.24 -29.57
C ARG A 118 23.82 8.62 -28.46
N TYR A 119 22.52 8.91 -28.42
CA TYR A 119 21.60 8.47 -27.36
C TYR A 119 21.61 6.96 -27.04
N LYS A 120 22.04 6.10 -27.98
CA LYS A 120 22.14 4.64 -27.78
C LYS A 120 23.37 4.20 -26.99
N THR A 121 24.41 5.03 -26.95
CA THR A 121 25.75 4.68 -26.44
C THR A 121 26.26 5.66 -25.39
N THR A 122 25.44 6.63 -24.99
CA THR A 122 25.77 7.68 -24.02
C THR A 122 24.57 7.93 -23.13
N ASN A 123 24.77 8.65 -22.03
CA ASN A 123 23.73 8.96 -21.06
C ASN A 123 23.29 10.44 -21.12
N ASN A 124 22.44 10.89 -20.20
CA ASN A 124 21.78 12.21 -20.23
C ASN A 124 22.79 13.39 -20.25
N ILE A 125 24.04 13.21 -19.78
CA ILE A 125 25.11 14.22 -19.85
C ILE A 125 25.42 14.66 -21.28
N CYS A 126 25.45 13.71 -22.23
CA CYS A 126 25.67 14.00 -23.64
C CYS A 126 24.45 14.68 -24.26
N SER A 127 23.25 14.29 -23.84
CA SER A 127 22.00 14.93 -24.31
C SER A 127 21.94 16.39 -23.89
N LEU A 128 22.34 16.71 -22.66
CA LEU A 128 22.44 18.10 -22.20
C LEU A 128 23.57 18.86 -22.92
N TRP A 129 24.71 18.21 -23.16
CA TRP A 129 25.81 18.80 -23.93
C TRP A 129 25.43 19.14 -25.37
N ASP A 130 24.68 18.27 -26.05
CA ASP A 130 24.22 18.53 -27.43
C ASP A 130 23.34 19.80 -27.48
N ALA A 131 22.68 20.17 -26.37
CA ALA A 131 21.87 21.37 -26.23
C ALA A 131 22.61 22.59 -25.65
N CYS A 132 23.92 22.51 -25.39
CA CYS A 132 24.66 23.53 -24.63
C CYS A 132 24.59 24.95 -25.22
N HIS A 133 24.40 25.07 -26.54
CA HIS A 133 24.25 26.36 -27.23
C HIS A 133 22.96 27.10 -26.86
N PHE A 134 21.96 26.39 -26.33
CA PHE A 134 20.72 26.96 -25.81
C PHE A 134 20.79 27.30 -24.30
N CYS A 135 21.93 27.04 -23.66
CA CYS A 135 22.18 27.32 -22.25
C CYS A 135 22.84 28.70 -22.05
N ASP A 136 22.41 29.70 -22.83
CA ASP A 136 22.94 31.08 -22.85
C ASP A 136 22.12 32.08 -22.01
N GLN A 137 21.10 31.61 -21.29
CA GLN A 137 20.28 32.41 -20.37
C GLN A 137 19.79 31.54 -19.20
N ASP A 138 18.95 32.09 -18.34
CA ASP A 138 18.25 31.31 -17.31
C ASP A 138 17.41 30.22 -17.97
N ILE A 139 17.55 28.98 -17.49
CA ILE A 139 16.78 27.85 -17.98
C ILE A 139 16.09 27.09 -16.86
N LEU A 140 14.98 26.45 -17.20
CA LEU A 140 14.45 25.32 -16.45
C LEU A 140 14.83 24.03 -17.17
N LEU A 141 15.61 23.17 -16.53
CA LEU A 141 16.01 21.85 -17.03
C LEU A 141 15.04 20.79 -16.48
N LEU A 142 14.48 19.96 -17.37
CA LEU A 142 13.58 18.86 -17.02
C LEU A 142 13.96 17.57 -17.76
N GLU A 143 13.67 16.43 -17.15
CA GLU A 143 13.65 15.16 -17.86
C GLU A 143 12.26 14.87 -18.46
N GLY A 144 12.23 14.21 -19.62
CA GLY A 144 11.02 14.01 -20.43
C GLY A 144 10.03 12.99 -19.86
N ASP A 145 10.40 12.30 -18.80
CA ASP A 145 9.66 11.23 -18.11
C ASP A 145 9.12 11.64 -16.74
N VAL A 146 9.27 12.90 -16.37
CA VAL A 146 8.73 13.46 -15.12
C VAL A 146 7.30 13.98 -15.34
N VAL A 147 6.37 13.52 -14.51
CA VAL A 147 4.98 13.99 -14.48
C VAL A 147 4.78 14.79 -13.20
N PHE A 148 4.24 16.01 -13.33
CA PHE A 148 4.08 16.91 -12.18
C PHE A 148 2.84 17.80 -12.28
N ASP A 149 2.37 18.27 -11.12
CA ASP A 149 1.39 19.36 -11.01
C ASP A 149 2.04 20.70 -11.31
N GLU A 150 1.28 21.63 -11.89
CA GLU A 150 1.78 22.96 -12.28
C GLU A 150 2.37 23.77 -11.11
N ASP A 151 1.89 23.53 -9.89
CA ASP A 151 2.38 24.19 -8.68
C ASP A 151 3.87 23.89 -8.39
N VAL A 152 4.41 22.75 -8.85
CA VAL A 152 5.85 22.45 -8.78
C VAL A 152 6.67 23.55 -9.46
N LEU A 153 6.22 24.02 -10.63
CA LEU A 153 6.89 25.12 -11.34
C LEU A 153 6.74 26.44 -10.58
N THR A 154 5.57 26.68 -10.00
CA THR A 154 5.32 27.89 -9.20
C THR A 154 6.30 27.97 -8.02
N GLN A 155 6.54 26.85 -7.32
CA GLN A 155 7.45 26.79 -6.17
C GLN A 155 8.93 26.98 -6.58
N ILE A 156 9.39 26.31 -7.65
CA ILE A 156 10.80 26.40 -8.06
C ILE A 156 11.14 27.77 -8.66
N LEU A 157 10.22 28.39 -9.41
CA LEU A 157 10.46 29.67 -10.09
C LEU A 157 10.48 30.88 -9.14
N GLN A 158 10.00 30.72 -7.90
CA GLN A 158 10.10 31.74 -6.86
C GLN A 158 11.53 31.93 -6.35
N GLN A 159 12.43 30.98 -6.58
CA GLN A 159 13.80 31.04 -6.07
C GLN A 159 14.62 32.08 -6.83
N ALA A 160 15.32 32.97 -6.10
CA ALA A 160 16.17 33.98 -6.73
C ALA A 160 17.44 33.38 -7.37
N GLY A 161 17.98 32.33 -6.76
CA GLY A 161 19.18 31.62 -7.21
C GLY A 161 18.89 30.40 -8.06
N ASN A 162 19.83 29.45 -8.04
CA ASN A 162 19.65 28.13 -8.61
C ASN A 162 18.78 27.29 -7.69
N ALA A 163 18.01 26.35 -8.22
CA ALA A 163 17.17 25.48 -7.39
C ALA A 163 17.04 24.07 -7.98
N ALA A 164 16.88 23.10 -7.10
CA ALA A 164 16.52 21.72 -7.41
C ALA A 164 15.19 21.40 -6.72
N ALA A 165 14.22 20.86 -7.47
CA ALA A 165 13.01 20.30 -6.88
C ALA A 165 13.32 18.94 -6.25
N VAL A 166 12.88 18.75 -5.01
CA VAL A 166 13.15 17.54 -4.24
C VAL A 166 11.93 17.08 -3.47
N VAL A 167 11.87 15.79 -3.18
CA VAL A 167 10.87 15.16 -2.31
C VAL A 167 11.57 14.35 -1.21
N PRO A 168 10.97 14.19 -0.02
CA PRO A 168 11.49 13.28 0.99
C PRO A 168 11.75 11.89 0.41
N TYR A 169 12.87 11.27 0.78
CA TYR A 169 13.20 9.94 0.29
C TYR A 169 12.24 8.88 0.84
N HIS A 170 11.84 7.95 -0.02
CA HIS A 170 11.14 6.72 0.33
C HIS A 170 11.85 5.54 -0.34
N ARG A 171 11.86 4.35 0.30
CA ARG A 171 12.60 3.16 -0.17
C ARG A 171 12.25 2.69 -1.58
N GLU A 172 11.07 3.08 -2.08
CA GLU A 172 10.60 2.75 -3.43
C GLU A 172 11.20 3.68 -4.49
N LEU A 173 11.79 4.80 -4.09
CA LEU A 173 12.45 5.74 -5.00
C LEU A 173 13.91 5.32 -5.23
N SER A 174 14.33 5.31 -6.50
CA SER A 174 15.70 5.03 -6.92
C SER A 174 16.31 6.26 -7.61
N GLY A 175 17.63 6.37 -7.63
CA GLY A 175 18.34 7.46 -8.33
C GLY A 175 19.03 8.45 -7.39
N THR A 176 19.32 9.64 -7.89
CA THR A 176 20.15 10.64 -7.19
C THR A 176 19.42 11.28 -6.01
N VAL A 177 20.03 11.22 -4.82
CA VAL A 177 19.56 11.92 -3.62
C VAL A 177 20.47 13.09 -3.28
N ILE A 178 19.97 14.00 -2.45
CA ILE A 178 20.71 15.13 -1.92
C ILE A 178 20.59 15.22 -0.40
N ARG A 179 21.53 15.93 0.22
CA ARG A 179 21.39 16.47 1.58
C ARG A 179 21.26 17.98 1.54
N ARG A 180 20.55 18.54 2.52
CA ARG A 180 20.28 19.97 2.62
C ARG A 180 20.77 20.53 3.96
N GLY A 181 21.42 21.69 3.91
CA GLY A 181 21.81 22.45 5.09
C GLY A 181 20.61 23.11 5.79
N LEU A 182 20.85 23.65 6.99
CA LEU A 182 19.84 24.40 7.76
C LEU A 182 19.37 25.68 7.06
N ASP A 183 20.17 26.19 6.13
CA ASP A 183 19.88 27.36 5.30
C ASP A 183 19.05 27.03 4.06
N GLY A 184 18.72 25.75 3.83
CA GLY A 184 17.90 25.31 2.71
C GLY A 184 18.68 25.00 1.43
N HIS A 185 20.01 25.12 1.42
CA HIS A 185 20.83 24.83 0.24
C HIS A 185 21.33 23.38 0.23
N VAL A 186 21.57 22.87 -0.97
CA VAL A 186 22.14 21.53 -1.19
C VAL A 186 23.59 21.52 -0.72
N THR A 187 23.91 20.58 0.17
CA THR A 187 25.27 20.39 0.69
C THR A 187 25.98 19.21 0.06
N GLU A 188 25.22 18.25 -0.47
CA GLU A 188 25.75 17.00 -1.03
C GLU A 188 24.78 16.44 -2.06
N PHE A 189 25.33 15.87 -3.14
CA PHE A 189 24.63 14.97 -4.06
C PHE A 189 25.22 13.57 -3.89
N VAL A 190 24.36 12.56 -3.83
CA VAL A 190 24.77 11.15 -3.79
C VAL A 190 24.06 10.42 -4.94
N LEU A 191 24.84 10.00 -5.93
CA LEU A 191 24.31 9.30 -7.10
C LEU A 191 23.82 7.91 -6.72
N GLY A 192 22.88 7.35 -7.49
CA GLY A 192 22.34 6.01 -7.22
C GLY A 192 23.41 4.91 -7.18
N ALA A 193 24.48 5.06 -7.97
CA ALA A 193 25.60 4.10 -7.99
C ALA A 193 26.49 4.16 -6.73
N ASP A 194 26.41 5.26 -5.98
CA ASP A 194 27.21 5.51 -4.77
C ASP A 194 26.42 5.18 -3.48
N GLN A 195 25.18 4.68 -3.60
CA GLN A 195 24.30 4.31 -2.48
C GLN A 195 24.38 2.80 -2.20
N ASP A 196 25.34 2.40 -1.36
CA ASP A 196 25.52 1.01 -0.94
C ASP A 196 24.53 0.57 0.17
N GLU A 197 24.65 -0.68 0.63
CA GLU A 197 23.79 -1.25 1.68
C GLU A 197 23.91 -0.55 3.05
N HIS A 198 24.96 0.24 3.27
CA HIS A 198 25.21 1.00 4.50
C HIS A 198 24.80 2.47 4.38
N PHE A 199 24.34 2.91 3.19
CA PHE A 199 23.94 4.29 2.98
C PHE A 199 22.73 4.66 3.85
N SER A 200 22.89 5.68 4.69
CA SER A 200 21.78 6.20 5.49
C SER A 200 20.97 7.21 4.68
N PHE A 201 19.71 6.86 4.43
CA PHE A 201 18.70 7.73 3.85
C PHE A 201 18.07 8.70 4.86
N GLU A 202 18.54 8.71 6.12
CA GLU A 202 18.14 9.72 7.10
C GLU A 202 18.53 11.11 6.58
N ASP A 203 17.58 12.04 6.60
CA ASP A 203 17.69 13.41 6.06
C ASP A 203 18.01 13.52 4.55
N ALA A 204 17.86 12.43 3.80
CA ALA A 204 18.03 12.43 2.35
C ALA A 204 16.74 12.85 1.63
N PHE A 205 16.89 13.64 0.57
CA PHE A 205 15.79 14.01 -0.34
C PHE A 205 16.08 13.49 -1.73
N LYS A 206 15.10 12.85 -2.37
CA LYS A 206 15.18 12.44 -3.78
C LYS A 206 14.99 13.66 -4.68
N THR A 207 15.88 13.81 -5.65
CA THR A 207 15.73 14.80 -6.73
C THR A 207 14.56 14.43 -7.62
N SER A 208 13.79 15.41 -8.09
CA SER A 208 12.69 15.19 -9.06
C SER A 208 13.10 15.51 -10.50
N ASN A 209 14.40 15.63 -10.76
CA ASN A 209 14.99 15.96 -12.07
C ASN A 209 14.39 17.21 -12.73
N ILE A 210 14.04 18.22 -11.91
CA ILE A 210 13.62 19.56 -12.31
C ILE A 210 14.55 20.58 -11.65
N TYR A 211 15.29 21.33 -12.47
CA TYR A 211 16.30 22.28 -12.00
C TYR A 211 16.10 23.65 -12.61
N LEU A 212 16.09 24.68 -11.76
CA LEU A 212 16.21 26.07 -12.17
C LEU A 212 17.70 26.45 -12.15
N LEU A 213 18.26 26.73 -13.33
CA LEU A 213 19.67 27.08 -13.47
C LEU A 213 19.78 28.51 -14.01
N ARG A 214 20.40 29.40 -13.23
CA ARG A 214 20.58 30.81 -13.61
C ARG A 214 21.71 30.95 -14.61
N GLY A 215 21.52 31.75 -15.65
CA GLY A 215 22.40 31.87 -16.80
C GLY A 215 23.84 32.24 -16.43
N LYS A 216 24.03 33.06 -15.39
CA LYS A 216 25.37 33.39 -14.88
C LYS A 216 26.11 32.15 -14.37
N MET A 217 25.46 31.31 -13.56
CA MET A 217 26.04 30.07 -13.04
C MET A 217 26.21 29.05 -14.16
N LEU A 218 25.19 28.90 -15.00
CA LEU A 218 25.17 28.00 -16.13
C LEU A 218 26.36 28.23 -17.08
N GLN A 219 26.59 29.49 -17.49
CA GLN A 219 27.68 29.84 -18.41
C GLN A 219 29.07 29.81 -17.78
N LYS A 220 29.21 30.30 -16.54
CA LYS A 220 30.54 30.50 -15.92
C LYS A 220 31.07 29.26 -15.20
N THR A 221 30.17 28.37 -14.78
CA THR A 221 30.50 27.26 -13.89
C THR A 221 30.05 25.93 -14.49
N PHE A 222 28.76 25.78 -14.78
CA PHE A 222 28.20 24.49 -15.18
C PHE A 222 28.67 24.03 -16.56
N LEU A 223 28.55 24.88 -17.60
CA LEU A 223 28.93 24.51 -18.97
C LEU A 223 30.44 24.21 -19.12
N PRO A 224 31.38 24.95 -18.50
CA PRO A 224 32.79 24.57 -18.49
C PRO A 224 33.04 23.21 -17.83
N ALA A 225 32.39 22.93 -16.69
CA ALA A 225 32.51 21.65 -16.00
C ALA A 225 31.91 20.49 -16.80
N LEU A 226 30.78 20.72 -17.46
CA LEU A 226 30.15 19.79 -18.39
C LEU A 226 31.06 19.49 -19.59
N SER A 227 31.64 20.52 -20.22
CA SER A 227 32.61 20.36 -21.32
C SER A 227 33.78 19.47 -20.90
N LEU A 228 34.33 19.72 -19.71
CA LEU A 228 35.45 18.95 -19.17
C LEU A 228 35.11 17.47 -19.00
N HIS A 229 33.89 17.13 -18.56
CA HIS A 229 33.44 15.73 -18.46
C HIS A 229 33.38 15.07 -19.84
N ILE A 230 32.80 15.77 -20.82
CA ILE A 230 32.69 15.28 -22.20
C ILE A 230 34.06 15.09 -22.85
N GLU A 231 34.98 16.06 -22.68
CA GLU A 231 36.36 16.00 -23.18
C GLU A 231 37.16 14.86 -22.55
N ARG A 232 36.89 14.52 -21.28
CA ARG A 232 37.50 13.39 -20.57
C ARG A 232 36.90 12.04 -20.93
N GLY A 233 35.84 12.02 -21.75
CA GLY A 233 35.19 10.78 -22.19
C GLY A 233 34.19 10.20 -21.20
N TYR A 234 33.74 10.96 -20.19
CA TYR A 234 32.70 10.55 -19.23
C TYR A 234 31.29 10.64 -19.84
N VAL A 235 31.13 10.05 -21.02
CA VAL A 235 29.92 10.15 -21.85
C VAL A 235 28.76 9.27 -21.37
N ASN A 236 29.03 8.35 -20.44
CA ASN A 236 28.03 7.45 -19.83
C ASN A 236 27.53 7.95 -18.46
N ASP A 237 28.09 9.06 -17.97
CA ASP A 237 27.70 9.65 -16.70
C ASP A 237 26.37 10.40 -16.80
N TYR A 238 25.78 10.68 -15.64
CA TYR A 238 24.62 11.54 -15.54
C TYR A 238 25.06 13.02 -15.46
N TYR A 239 24.25 13.98 -15.92
CA TYR A 239 24.59 15.40 -15.74
C TYR A 239 24.62 15.80 -14.25
N GLU A 240 23.92 15.05 -13.40
CA GLU A 240 23.95 15.17 -11.95
C GLU A 240 25.35 14.93 -11.37
N THR A 241 26.21 14.17 -12.06
CA THR A 241 27.65 14.07 -11.71
C THR A 241 28.32 15.45 -11.73
N VAL A 242 27.96 16.30 -12.69
CA VAL A 242 28.48 17.67 -12.77
C VAL A 242 27.94 18.52 -11.61
N LEU A 243 26.66 18.38 -11.26
CA LEU A 243 26.07 19.08 -10.11
C LEU A 243 26.74 18.66 -8.80
N ARG A 244 26.99 17.36 -8.62
CA ARG A 244 27.70 16.80 -7.47
C ARG A 244 29.07 17.42 -7.31
N ASP A 245 29.87 17.41 -8.37
CA ASP A 245 31.24 17.93 -8.33
C ASP A 245 31.28 19.42 -7.99
N LEU A 246 30.36 20.21 -8.56
CA LEU A 246 30.26 21.66 -8.31
C LEU A 246 29.72 22.01 -6.91
N VAL A 247 28.85 21.19 -6.33
CA VAL A 247 28.44 21.36 -4.93
C VAL A 247 29.60 20.98 -4.00
N ALA A 248 30.28 19.87 -4.28
CA ALA A 248 31.40 19.38 -3.47
C ALA A 248 32.57 20.39 -3.43
N ASP A 249 32.87 21.06 -4.55
CA ASP A 249 33.92 22.08 -4.63
C ASP A 249 33.47 23.50 -4.27
N GLN A 250 32.20 23.66 -3.86
CA GLN A 250 31.55 24.92 -3.48
C GLN A 250 31.35 25.94 -4.61
N SER A 251 31.60 25.58 -5.87
CA SER A 251 31.31 26.43 -7.03
C SER A 251 29.80 26.60 -7.28
N LEU A 252 28.97 25.71 -6.72
CA LEU A 252 27.50 25.75 -6.71
C LEU A 252 26.94 25.70 -5.27
N GLY A 253 27.51 26.49 -4.35
CA GLY A 253 27.07 26.53 -2.95
C GLY A 253 25.69 27.18 -2.70
N ASP A 254 25.07 27.80 -3.70
CA ASP A 254 23.79 28.51 -3.59
C ASP A 254 22.59 27.76 -4.21
N LEU A 255 22.75 26.46 -4.49
CA LEU A 255 21.66 25.64 -5.03
C LEU A 255 20.61 25.37 -3.94
N ALA A 256 19.44 25.98 -4.04
CA ALA A 256 18.35 25.76 -3.10
C ALA A 256 17.69 24.38 -3.34
N ALA A 257 17.40 23.65 -2.26
CA ALA A 257 16.58 22.44 -2.30
C ALA A 257 15.13 22.78 -1.96
N VAL A 258 14.29 22.83 -3.00
CA VAL A 258 12.87 23.18 -2.92
C VAL A 258 12.07 21.92 -2.70
N ASP A 259 11.52 21.78 -1.49
CA ASP A 259 10.66 20.65 -1.12
C ASP A 259 9.29 20.80 -1.78
N ILE A 260 8.97 19.90 -2.70
CA ILE A 260 7.72 19.89 -3.46
C ILE A 260 6.75 18.79 -3.02
N SER A 261 6.94 18.20 -1.82
CA SER A 261 6.12 17.08 -1.31
C SER A 261 4.61 17.39 -1.19
N ALA A 262 4.23 18.66 -1.18
CA ALA A 262 2.83 19.08 -1.21
C ALA A 262 2.17 18.96 -2.60
N SER A 263 2.95 18.76 -3.66
CA SER A 263 2.51 18.61 -5.05
C SER A 263 2.71 17.18 -5.54
N ARG A 264 1.91 16.75 -6.53
CA ARG A 264 2.15 15.46 -7.18
C ARG A 264 3.30 15.61 -8.17
N CYS A 265 4.31 14.76 -8.02
CA CYS A 265 5.46 14.69 -8.91
C CYS A 265 6.04 13.27 -8.87
N CYS A 266 6.28 12.66 -10.03
CA CYS A 266 6.92 11.35 -10.12
C CYS A 266 7.61 11.14 -11.46
N GLU A 267 8.66 10.32 -11.45
CA GLU A 267 9.33 9.78 -12.63
C GLU A 267 8.59 8.51 -13.07
N VAL A 268 8.31 8.35 -14.37
CA VAL A 268 7.59 7.18 -14.89
C VAL A 268 8.59 6.24 -15.57
N ASP A 269 9.29 5.42 -14.80
CA ASP A 269 10.41 4.62 -15.28
C ASP A 269 10.02 3.24 -15.82
N ASP A 270 9.08 2.58 -15.16
CA ASP A 270 8.56 1.28 -15.53
C ASP A 270 7.02 1.19 -15.42
N HIS A 271 6.47 -0.02 -15.60
CA HIS A 271 5.03 -0.26 -15.57
C HIS A 271 4.41 -0.03 -14.18
N GLN A 272 5.17 -0.21 -13.10
CA GLN A 272 4.70 0.06 -11.75
C GLN A 272 4.60 1.56 -11.52
N ASP A 273 5.60 2.32 -11.94
CA ASP A 273 5.56 3.79 -11.87
C ASP A 273 4.42 4.36 -12.70
N LEU A 274 4.17 3.78 -13.88
CA LEU A 274 3.05 4.17 -14.73
C LEU A 274 1.71 3.95 -14.02
N ALA A 275 1.51 2.78 -13.41
CA ALA A 275 0.28 2.48 -12.68
C ALA A 275 0.11 3.38 -11.44
N ALA A 276 1.19 3.66 -10.71
CA ALA A 276 1.21 4.57 -9.57
C ALA A 276 0.90 6.01 -10.01
N ALA A 277 1.51 6.50 -11.09
CA ALA A 277 1.25 7.81 -11.65
C ALA A 277 -0.19 7.95 -12.16
N GLU A 278 -0.72 6.96 -12.88
CA GLU A 278 -2.13 6.95 -13.28
C GLU A 278 -3.04 7.12 -12.06
N PHE A 279 -2.81 6.35 -11.00
CA PHE A 279 -3.60 6.46 -9.78
C PHE A 279 -3.44 7.82 -9.08
N GLN A 280 -2.21 8.30 -8.91
CA GLN A 280 -1.89 9.56 -8.22
C GLN A 280 -2.52 10.76 -8.93
N PHE A 281 -2.58 10.73 -10.27
CA PHE A 281 -3.10 11.81 -11.10
C PHE A 281 -4.60 11.69 -11.42
N LEU A 282 -5.32 10.72 -10.86
CA LEU A 282 -6.79 10.71 -10.85
C LEU A 282 -7.33 11.71 -9.82
N ASP A 283 -8.58 12.15 -10.01
CA ASP A 283 -9.32 12.79 -8.92
C ASP A 283 -9.80 11.76 -7.90
N ARG A 284 -10.38 12.21 -6.79
CA ARG A 284 -10.83 11.28 -5.73
C ARG A 284 -11.88 10.27 -6.21
N SER A 285 -12.73 10.65 -7.17
CA SER A 285 -13.74 9.74 -7.71
C SER A 285 -13.08 8.64 -8.55
N GLY A 286 -12.16 9.01 -9.45
CA GLY A 286 -11.43 8.06 -10.26
C GLY A 286 -10.53 7.13 -9.44
N GLN A 287 -9.92 7.65 -8.37
CA GLN A 287 -9.18 6.82 -7.41
C GLN A 287 -10.08 5.79 -6.73
N PHE A 288 -11.27 6.22 -6.28
CA PHE A 288 -12.26 5.31 -5.68
C PHE A 288 -12.69 4.23 -6.68
N ASP A 289 -13.07 4.62 -7.90
CA ASP A 289 -13.49 3.68 -8.95
C ASP A 289 -12.38 2.66 -9.28
N ARG A 290 -11.11 3.11 -9.32
CA ARG A 290 -9.96 2.23 -9.53
C ARG A 290 -9.78 1.26 -8.36
N ILE A 291 -9.87 1.73 -7.11
CA ILE A 291 -9.75 0.87 -5.92
C ILE A 291 -10.88 -0.16 -5.87
N GLN A 292 -12.11 0.21 -6.21
CA GLN A 292 -13.26 -0.71 -6.21
C GLN A 292 -13.11 -1.88 -7.19
N GLN A 293 -12.27 -1.74 -8.21
CA GLN A 293 -11.97 -2.81 -9.17
C GLN A 293 -10.88 -3.77 -8.67
N LEU A 294 -10.19 -3.43 -7.57
CA LEU A 294 -9.18 -4.28 -6.96
C LEU A 294 -9.81 -5.25 -5.95
N HIS A 295 -9.18 -6.40 -5.77
CA HIS A 295 -9.55 -7.38 -4.74
C HIS A 295 -8.71 -7.27 -3.45
N GLY A 296 -7.74 -6.34 -3.41
CA GLY A 296 -6.77 -6.19 -2.33
C GLY A 296 -5.62 -5.27 -2.73
N SER A 297 -4.49 -5.35 -2.00
CA SER A 297 -3.30 -4.49 -2.18
C SER A 297 -3.54 -2.99 -1.97
N TYR A 298 -4.64 -2.70 -1.31
CA TYR A 298 -5.14 -1.39 -0.94
C TYR A 298 -4.11 -0.47 -0.27
N TRP A 299 -3.28 -1.05 0.61
CA TRP A 299 -2.24 -0.36 1.36
C TRP A 299 -1.21 0.37 0.48
N ARG A 300 -1.06 -0.02 -0.79
CA ARG A 300 -0.15 0.64 -1.75
C ARG A 300 -0.60 2.03 -2.18
N TYR A 301 -1.86 2.38 -1.93
CA TYR A 301 -2.47 3.61 -2.44
C TYR A 301 -2.73 4.64 -1.33
N GLY A 302 -2.15 4.46 -0.15
CA GLY A 302 -2.20 5.45 0.93
C GLY A 302 -3.61 5.73 1.48
N PHE A 303 -4.53 4.77 1.37
CA PHE A 303 -5.89 4.90 1.90
C PHE A 303 -6.11 4.08 3.16
N VAL A 304 -7.08 4.52 3.97
CA VAL A 304 -7.52 3.80 5.16
C VAL A 304 -8.69 2.89 4.80
N ASP A 305 -8.48 1.58 4.90
CA ASP A 305 -9.49 0.57 4.58
C ASP A 305 -10.35 0.24 5.82
N HIS A 306 -11.61 0.64 5.80
CA HIS A 306 -12.62 0.26 6.80
C HIS A 306 -13.54 -0.88 6.33
N SER A 307 -13.29 -1.46 5.15
CA SER A 307 -14.08 -2.57 4.59
C SER A 307 -13.55 -3.92 5.05
N TYR A 308 -12.23 -4.04 5.22
CA TYR A 308 -11.64 -5.26 5.72
C TYR A 308 -11.96 -5.45 7.21
N LEU A 309 -12.40 -6.66 7.59
CA LEU A 309 -12.81 -7.00 8.95
C LEU A 309 -11.64 -7.64 9.71
N TYR A 310 -10.94 -6.86 10.53
CA TYR A 310 -9.74 -7.33 11.23
C TYR A 310 -9.45 -6.59 12.53
N ASN A 311 -8.54 -7.15 13.31
CA ASN A 311 -7.98 -6.50 14.47
C ASN A 311 -7.00 -5.40 14.06
N MET A 312 -7.33 -4.14 14.32
CA MET A 312 -6.47 -2.99 14.02
C MET A 312 -5.33 -2.80 15.03
N HIS A 313 -5.32 -3.58 16.11
CA HIS A 313 -4.39 -3.44 17.24
C HIS A 313 -3.44 -4.63 17.38
N PHE A 314 -3.37 -5.51 16.39
CA PHE A 314 -2.47 -6.67 16.32
C PHE A 314 -2.10 -6.95 14.84
N PRO A 315 -0.89 -7.43 14.52
CA PRO A 315 0.25 -7.78 15.39
C PRO A 315 0.95 -6.58 16.03
N THR A 316 1.80 -6.83 17.02
CA THR A 316 2.65 -5.79 17.63
C THR A 316 3.82 -5.42 16.71
N THR A 317 4.39 -4.22 16.89
CA THR A 317 5.60 -3.81 16.16
C THR A 317 6.76 -4.78 16.41
N GLU A 318 6.95 -5.20 17.67
CA GLU A 318 7.98 -6.18 18.04
C GLU A 318 7.82 -7.51 17.28
N MET A 319 6.60 -8.01 17.14
CA MET A 319 6.34 -9.23 16.37
C MET A 319 6.73 -9.05 14.89
N LEU A 320 6.43 -7.89 14.29
CA LEU A 320 6.79 -7.60 12.90
C LEU A 320 8.30 -7.42 12.71
N ASP A 321 9.00 -6.85 13.69
CA ASP A 321 10.46 -6.69 13.65
C ASP A 321 11.17 -8.04 13.70
N ASN A 322 10.70 -8.99 14.52
CA ASN A 322 11.23 -10.36 14.55
C ASN A 322 11.14 -11.04 13.17
N TYR A 323 10.02 -10.85 12.44
CA TYR A 323 9.89 -11.40 11.08
C TYR A 323 10.84 -10.76 10.08
N ARG A 324 11.22 -9.50 10.28
CA ARG A 324 12.18 -8.81 9.41
C ARG A 324 13.57 -9.45 9.53
N GLU A 325 13.97 -9.84 10.73
CA GLU A 325 15.26 -10.49 10.98
C GLU A 325 15.32 -11.91 10.40
N GLU A 326 14.23 -12.66 10.48
CA GLU A 326 14.15 -14.05 9.99
C GLU A 326 13.71 -14.17 8.52
N LEU A 327 13.38 -13.05 7.85
CA LEU A 327 12.71 -13.04 6.56
C LEU A 327 13.43 -13.88 5.50
N SER A 328 14.77 -13.78 5.44
CA SER A 328 15.59 -14.54 4.48
C SER A 328 15.37 -16.05 4.62
N GLU A 329 15.37 -16.57 5.85
CA GLU A 329 15.17 -17.99 6.10
C GLU A 329 13.72 -18.39 5.82
N ILE A 330 12.75 -17.56 6.22
CA ILE A 330 11.31 -17.82 6.03
C ILE A 330 10.95 -17.98 4.55
N VAL A 331 11.51 -17.14 3.68
CA VAL A 331 11.15 -17.12 2.25
C VAL A 331 11.97 -18.08 1.38
N THR A 332 13.12 -18.55 1.86
CA THR A 332 14.01 -19.44 1.09
C THR A 332 13.85 -20.92 1.41
N ASN A 333 13.13 -21.26 2.50
CA ASN A 333 12.89 -22.64 2.93
C ASN A 333 11.42 -23.04 2.80
N TYR A 334 11.17 -24.34 2.57
CA TYR A 334 9.80 -24.87 2.61
C TYR A 334 9.24 -24.82 4.04
N PRO A 335 7.97 -24.41 4.22
CA PRO A 335 7.31 -24.45 5.51
C PRO A 335 7.10 -25.90 5.97
N ALA A 336 6.86 -26.11 7.27
CA ALA A 336 6.56 -27.42 7.80
C ALA A 336 5.18 -27.94 7.34
N GLY A 337 5.02 -29.26 7.32
CA GLY A 337 3.76 -29.90 6.91
C GLY A 337 2.64 -29.81 7.96
N GLN A 338 1.46 -30.29 7.58
CA GLN A 338 0.23 -30.27 8.38
C GLN A 338 0.37 -30.74 9.83
N ASP A 339 1.17 -31.79 10.10
CA ASP A 339 1.30 -32.31 11.46
C ASP A 339 1.98 -31.32 12.42
N VAL A 340 2.92 -30.51 11.90
CA VAL A 340 3.57 -29.45 12.67
C VAL A 340 2.62 -28.27 12.82
N MET A 341 1.98 -27.83 11.73
CA MET A 341 1.00 -26.73 11.77
C MET A 341 -0.14 -27.00 12.75
N THR A 342 -0.67 -28.22 12.72
CA THR A 342 -1.74 -28.67 13.61
C THR A 342 -1.31 -28.60 15.07
N ARG A 343 -0.09 -29.04 15.41
CA ARG A 343 0.44 -28.91 16.78
C ARG A 343 0.64 -27.45 17.21
N LEU A 344 1.08 -26.58 16.29
CA LEU A 344 1.23 -25.16 16.60
C LEU A 344 -0.14 -24.48 16.84
N VAL A 345 -1.14 -24.78 16.01
CA VAL A 345 -2.52 -24.31 16.21
C VAL A 345 -3.14 -24.89 17.49
N ALA A 346 -2.88 -26.16 17.82
CA ALA A 346 -3.32 -26.79 19.06
C ALA A 346 -2.72 -26.11 20.30
N ASN A 347 -1.42 -25.79 20.27
CA ASN A 347 -0.75 -25.04 21.35
C ASN A 347 -1.38 -23.67 21.58
N TRP A 348 -1.90 -23.04 20.52
CA TRP A 348 -2.62 -21.77 20.63
C TRP A 348 -4.07 -21.95 21.10
N SER A 349 -4.86 -22.79 20.43
CA SER A 349 -6.29 -22.94 20.71
C SER A 349 -6.57 -23.70 22.01
N GLY A 350 -5.63 -24.52 22.47
CA GLY A 350 -5.84 -25.50 23.53
C GLY A 350 -6.66 -26.72 23.07
N ALA A 351 -6.95 -26.83 21.78
CA ALA A 351 -7.68 -27.96 21.21
C ALA A 351 -6.78 -29.20 21.07
N ASP A 352 -7.42 -30.37 20.96
CA ASP A 352 -6.71 -31.61 20.63
C ASP A 352 -6.17 -31.53 19.20
N PRO A 353 -4.86 -31.72 18.95
CA PRO A 353 -4.30 -31.77 17.60
C PRO A 353 -4.94 -32.86 16.73
N ASP A 354 -5.43 -33.94 17.32
CA ASP A 354 -6.16 -34.97 16.58
C ASP A 354 -7.55 -34.50 16.15
N HIS A 355 -8.04 -33.32 16.53
CA HIS A 355 -9.33 -32.83 16.03
C HIS A 355 -9.18 -31.78 14.92
N LEU A 356 -7.96 -31.39 14.55
CA LEU A 356 -7.69 -30.21 13.75
C LEU A 356 -7.32 -30.52 12.29
N VAL A 357 -7.71 -29.60 11.40
CA VAL A 357 -7.17 -29.44 10.04
C VAL A 357 -6.84 -27.96 9.82
N VAL A 358 -5.61 -27.65 9.40
CA VAL A 358 -5.15 -26.27 9.18
C VAL A 358 -5.19 -25.92 7.69
N ALA A 359 -5.65 -24.73 7.34
CA ALA A 359 -5.91 -24.31 5.96
C ALA A 359 -5.51 -22.86 5.69
N ASN A 360 -5.50 -22.47 4.40
CA ASN A 360 -5.24 -21.11 3.93
C ASN A 360 -6.40 -20.14 4.21
N GLY A 361 -6.80 -20.07 5.47
CA GLY A 361 -7.99 -19.35 5.93
C GLY A 361 -9.28 -20.16 5.83
N GLY A 362 -10.34 -19.63 6.45
CA GLY A 362 -11.66 -20.26 6.43
C GLY A 362 -12.24 -20.45 5.03
N ALA A 363 -11.93 -19.57 4.08
CA ALA A 363 -12.46 -19.65 2.72
C ALA A 363 -12.04 -20.92 1.96
N GLU A 364 -10.80 -21.41 2.16
CA GLU A 364 -10.35 -22.68 1.57
C GLU A 364 -11.19 -23.85 2.11
N LEU A 365 -11.41 -23.88 3.43
CA LEU A 365 -12.24 -24.88 4.10
C LEU A 365 -13.70 -24.80 3.63
N ILE A 366 -14.31 -23.62 3.58
CA ILE A 366 -15.69 -23.42 3.13
C ILE A 366 -15.88 -23.98 1.71
N LYS A 367 -14.93 -23.70 0.81
CA LYS A 367 -14.95 -24.22 -0.55
C LYS A 367 -14.85 -25.74 -0.59
N ILE A 368 -13.87 -26.34 0.12
CA ILE A 368 -13.72 -27.80 0.20
C ILE A 368 -15.00 -28.45 0.74
N LEU A 369 -15.56 -27.89 1.81
CA LEU A 369 -16.81 -28.35 2.42
C LEU A 369 -17.98 -28.32 1.44
N GLY A 370 -18.17 -27.19 0.75
CA GLY A 370 -19.26 -27.00 -0.22
C GLY A 370 -19.18 -27.92 -1.44
N GLU A 371 -17.97 -28.13 -1.97
CA GLU A 371 -17.75 -28.93 -3.17
C GLU A 371 -17.81 -30.44 -2.89
N GLN A 372 -17.24 -30.89 -1.78
CA GLN A 372 -17.01 -32.32 -1.53
C GLN A 372 -18.00 -32.94 -0.54
N PHE A 373 -18.52 -32.16 0.42
CA PHE A 373 -19.24 -32.69 1.57
C PHE A 373 -20.70 -32.22 1.67
N VAL A 374 -21.06 -31.11 1.03
CA VAL A 374 -22.43 -30.59 1.05
C VAL A 374 -23.29 -31.24 -0.06
N LYS A 375 -24.30 -32.02 0.35
CA LYS A 375 -25.36 -32.50 -0.55
C LYS A 375 -26.57 -31.57 -0.49
N ASN A 376 -27.04 -31.26 0.71
CA ASN A 376 -28.09 -30.29 1.03
C ASN A 376 -27.67 -29.50 2.28
N MET A 377 -27.71 -28.18 2.21
CA MET A 377 -27.31 -27.27 3.29
C MET A 377 -28.48 -26.41 3.73
N THR A 378 -28.67 -26.26 5.05
CA THR A 378 -29.54 -25.21 5.61
C THR A 378 -28.68 -24.07 6.16
N LEU A 379 -28.98 -22.84 5.76
CA LEU A 379 -28.19 -21.64 6.05
C LEU A 379 -29.12 -20.46 6.42
N PRO A 380 -28.86 -19.73 7.51
CA PRO A 380 -29.58 -18.50 7.81
C PRO A 380 -29.34 -17.42 6.76
N VAL A 381 -30.36 -16.63 6.42
CA VAL A 381 -30.21 -15.49 5.49
C VAL A 381 -30.79 -14.20 6.11
N PRO A 382 -30.07 -13.07 6.08
CA PRO A 382 -28.71 -12.90 5.54
C PRO A 382 -27.60 -13.54 6.40
N SER A 383 -26.57 -14.08 5.76
CA SER A 383 -25.34 -14.54 6.41
C SER A 383 -24.13 -14.34 5.49
N PHE A 384 -22.99 -14.97 5.79
CA PHE A 384 -21.75 -14.77 5.07
C PHE A 384 -21.84 -15.38 3.67
N ASN A 385 -21.74 -14.53 2.64
CA ASN A 385 -21.97 -14.87 1.23
C ASN A 385 -21.19 -16.09 0.74
N GLU A 386 -20.01 -16.34 1.30
CA GLU A 386 -19.14 -17.46 0.93
C GLU A 386 -19.81 -18.82 1.18
N TYR A 387 -20.68 -18.94 2.19
CA TYR A 387 -21.47 -20.16 2.40
C TYR A 387 -22.60 -20.30 1.38
N GLU A 388 -23.26 -19.20 1.01
CA GLU A 388 -24.24 -19.20 -0.08
C GLU A 388 -23.60 -19.61 -1.42
N GLN A 389 -22.37 -19.17 -1.66
CA GLN A 389 -21.62 -19.51 -2.88
C GLN A 389 -21.01 -20.92 -2.85
N ALA A 390 -20.84 -21.51 -1.66
CA ALA A 390 -20.27 -22.85 -1.50
C ALA A 390 -21.20 -23.97 -2.00
N ALA A 391 -22.50 -23.69 -2.19
CA ALA A 391 -23.44 -24.65 -2.75
C ALA A 391 -24.30 -24.04 -3.86
N THR A 392 -24.75 -24.90 -4.78
CA THR A 392 -25.68 -24.50 -5.83
C THR A 392 -27.05 -24.18 -5.24
N PRO A 393 -27.87 -23.29 -5.85
CA PRO A 393 -29.21 -22.97 -5.34
C PRO A 393 -30.11 -24.19 -5.10
N ALA A 394 -29.99 -25.26 -5.89
CA ALA A 394 -30.75 -26.50 -5.71
C ALA A 394 -30.36 -27.32 -4.46
N ARG A 395 -29.18 -27.05 -3.88
CA ARG A 395 -28.65 -27.71 -2.67
C ARG A 395 -28.82 -26.83 -1.42
N LEU A 396 -29.42 -25.65 -1.56
CA LEU A 396 -29.56 -24.67 -0.48
C LEU A 396 -31.01 -24.61 0.01
N ASN A 397 -31.18 -24.73 1.33
CA ASN A 397 -32.40 -24.43 2.06
C ASN A 397 -32.17 -23.14 2.88
N PRO A 398 -32.44 -21.95 2.32
CA PRO A 398 -32.27 -20.70 3.05
C PRO A 398 -33.32 -20.59 4.17
N PHE A 399 -32.88 -20.21 5.37
CA PHE A 399 -33.74 -19.95 6.52
C PHE A 399 -33.72 -18.45 6.83
N PRO A 400 -34.81 -17.70 6.59
CA PRO A 400 -34.81 -16.27 6.86
C PRO A 400 -34.68 -15.99 8.35
N LEU A 401 -33.75 -15.10 8.70
CA LEU A 401 -33.68 -14.48 10.02
C LEU A 401 -34.90 -13.57 10.24
N ASP A 402 -35.13 -13.17 11.49
CA ASP A 402 -36.13 -12.14 11.76
C ASP A 402 -35.82 -10.86 10.96
N PRO A 403 -36.79 -10.29 10.21
CA PRO A 403 -36.52 -9.17 9.32
C PRO A 403 -36.26 -7.83 10.05
N GLU A 404 -36.62 -7.73 11.34
CA GLU A 404 -36.42 -6.53 12.14
C GLU A 404 -35.22 -6.68 13.08
N THR A 405 -35.11 -7.82 13.76
CA THR A 405 -34.07 -8.07 14.78
C THR A 405 -32.87 -8.83 14.26
N PHE A 406 -32.99 -9.52 13.11
CA PHE A 406 -32.01 -10.47 12.58
C PHE A 406 -31.67 -11.65 13.51
N GLU A 407 -32.51 -11.93 14.50
CA GLU A 407 -32.30 -13.05 15.42
C GLU A 407 -32.61 -14.40 14.73
N LEU A 408 -31.87 -15.44 15.11
CA LEU A 408 -32.10 -16.81 14.65
C LEU A 408 -32.95 -17.57 15.67
N ASP A 409 -34.14 -18.01 15.26
CA ASP A 409 -34.89 -19.02 16.01
C ASP A 409 -34.25 -20.40 15.79
N VAL A 410 -33.42 -20.81 16.76
CA VAL A 410 -32.62 -22.04 16.70
C VAL A 410 -33.47 -23.30 16.59
N ASP A 411 -34.64 -23.33 17.24
CA ASP A 411 -35.52 -24.50 17.19
C ASP A 411 -36.15 -24.65 15.81
N ARG A 412 -36.71 -23.56 15.26
CA ARG A 412 -37.29 -23.54 13.91
C ARG A 412 -36.25 -23.76 12.82
N PHE A 413 -35.04 -23.25 13.02
CA PHE A 413 -33.90 -23.51 12.14
C PHE A 413 -33.58 -25.00 12.08
N GLY A 414 -33.46 -25.65 13.23
CA GLY A 414 -33.25 -27.10 13.31
C GLY A 414 -34.38 -27.90 12.66
N ASP A 415 -35.64 -27.52 12.87
CA ASP A 415 -36.79 -28.18 12.21
C ASP A 415 -36.74 -28.01 10.69
N SER A 416 -36.30 -26.86 10.21
CA SER A 416 -36.13 -26.60 8.77
C SER A 416 -35.05 -27.50 8.17
N ALA A 417 -33.90 -27.61 8.83
CA ALA A 417 -32.81 -28.48 8.39
C ALA A 417 -33.23 -29.95 8.32
N ILE A 418 -33.96 -30.44 9.33
CA ILE A 418 -34.48 -31.81 9.36
C ILE A 418 -35.49 -32.03 8.23
N ARG A 419 -36.46 -31.12 8.05
CA ARG A 419 -37.48 -31.21 7.01
C ARG A 419 -36.88 -31.17 5.60
N ALA A 420 -35.84 -30.38 5.39
CA ALA A 420 -35.13 -30.29 4.11
C ALA A 420 -34.20 -31.49 3.85
N GLY A 421 -34.02 -32.39 4.81
CA GLY A 421 -33.05 -33.48 4.71
C GLY A 421 -31.63 -32.96 4.50
N SER A 422 -31.29 -31.85 5.17
CA SER A 422 -29.95 -31.27 5.09
C SER A 422 -28.94 -32.19 5.76
N ASN A 423 -27.80 -32.41 5.09
CA ASN A 423 -26.67 -33.11 5.70
C ASN A 423 -25.69 -32.14 6.38
N VAL A 424 -25.81 -30.84 6.11
CA VAL A 424 -25.08 -29.77 6.79
C VAL A 424 -26.05 -28.66 7.17
N ALA A 425 -25.96 -28.18 8.41
CA ALA A 425 -26.55 -26.92 8.84
C ALA A 425 -25.41 -25.98 9.23
N VAL A 426 -25.44 -24.74 8.75
CA VAL A 426 -24.39 -23.75 9.01
C VAL A 426 -24.90 -22.66 9.94
N VAL A 427 -24.10 -22.32 10.94
CA VAL A 427 -24.32 -21.17 11.82
C VAL A 427 -23.04 -20.35 11.88
N VAL A 428 -23.13 -19.07 11.54
CA VAL A 428 -22.02 -18.12 11.71
C VAL A 428 -22.29 -17.31 12.97
N THR A 429 -21.39 -17.37 13.96
CA THR A 429 -21.57 -16.70 15.26
C THR A 429 -20.25 -16.14 15.82
N PRO A 430 -20.10 -14.82 15.97
CA PRO A 430 -21.01 -13.76 15.50
C PRO A 430 -21.25 -13.78 13.99
N ASN A 431 -22.49 -13.53 13.57
CA ASN A 431 -22.88 -13.55 12.16
C ASN A 431 -22.28 -12.36 11.39
N ASN A 432 -21.93 -12.58 10.13
CA ASN A 432 -21.61 -11.53 9.17
C ASN A 432 -22.76 -11.49 8.15
N PRO A 433 -23.51 -10.40 7.98
CA PRO A 433 -23.16 -9.01 8.32
C PRO A 433 -23.76 -8.46 9.63
N THR A 434 -24.55 -9.22 10.38
CA THR A 434 -25.39 -8.66 11.46
C THR A 434 -24.66 -8.47 12.80
N ALA A 435 -23.46 -9.03 12.96
CA ALA A 435 -22.67 -9.07 14.19
C ALA A 435 -23.34 -9.73 15.41
N LEU A 436 -24.49 -10.39 15.21
CA LEU A 436 -25.23 -11.07 16.28
C LEU A 436 -24.63 -12.43 16.59
N SER A 437 -24.50 -12.75 17.88
CA SER A 437 -24.07 -14.06 18.36
C SER A 437 -25.25 -14.92 18.75
N ILE A 438 -25.08 -16.24 18.62
CA ILE A 438 -25.97 -17.25 19.18
C ILE A 438 -25.36 -17.78 20.46
N ASP A 439 -26.18 -17.94 21.49
CA ASP A 439 -25.73 -18.44 22.77
C ASP A 439 -25.19 -19.87 22.66
N ARG A 440 -24.06 -20.10 23.34
CA ARG A 440 -23.37 -21.38 23.39
C ARG A 440 -24.31 -22.55 23.70
N ALA A 441 -25.24 -22.35 24.65
CA ALA A 441 -26.19 -23.38 25.06
C ALA A 441 -27.15 -23.78 23.92
N ASP A 442 -27.57 -22.82 23.09
CA ASP A 442 -28.46 -23.05 21.96
C ASP A 442 -27.73 -23.73 20.80
N ILE A 443 -26.46 -23.40 20.55
CA ILE A 443 -25.62 -24.15 19.59
C ILE A 443 -25.53 -25.63 19.98
N LEU A 444 -25.29 -25.92 21.26
CA LEU A 444 -25.21 -27.32 21.73
C LEU A 444 -26.57 -28.01 21.72
N LYS A 445 -27.66 -27.29 21.99
CA LYS A 445 -29.03 -27.80 21.83
C LYS A 445 -29.30 -28.15 20.36
N LEU A 446 -28.89 -27.30 19.43
CA LEU A 446 -29.01 -27.54 17.99
C LEU A 446 -28.18 -28.74 17.55
N ALA A 447 -26.93 -28.87 18.01
CA ALA A 447 -26.07 -30.01 17.70
C ALA A 447 -26.74 -31.34 18.09
N ARG A 448 -27.26 -31.43 19.32
CA ARG A 448 -28.01 -32.60 19.82
C ARG A 448 -29.31 -32.86 19.03
N LYS A 449 -30.01 -31.81 18.60
CA LYS A 449 -31.23 -31.93 17.81
C LYS A 449 -30.96 -32.51 16.41
N LEU A 450 -29.83 -32.15 15.81
CA LEU A 450 -29.45 -32.55 14.45
C LEU A 450 -28.75 -33.91 14.35
N GLU A 451 -28.12 -34.36 15.44
CA GLU A 451 -27.33 -35.61 15.48
C GLU A 451 -28.11 -36.86 15.02
N PRO A 452 -29.35 -37.13 15.48
CA PRO A 452 -30.12 -38.31 15.07
C PRO A 452 -30.51 -38.32 13.58
N HIS A 453 -30.36 -37.18 12.91
CA HIS A 453 -30.72 -36.99 11.50
C HIS A 453 -29.50 -36.99 10.57
N HIS A 454 -28.32 -37.37 11.08
CA HIS A 454 -27.06 -37.35 10.32
C HIS A 454 -26.76 -35.98 9.69
N CYS A 455 -27.22 -34.91 10.34
CA CYS A 455 -26.94 -33.54 9.93
C CYS A 455 -25.78 -32.97 10.75
N ARG A 456 -24.70 -32.61 10.07
CA ARG A 456 -23.52 -31.99 10.66
C ARG A 456 -23.79 -30.50 10.90
N LEU A 457 -23.52 -30.03 12.11
CA LEU A 457 -23.60 -28.61 12.45
C LEU A 457 -22.22 -27.98 12.26
N LEU A 458 -22.09 -27.13 11.26
CA LEU A 458 -20.90 -26.30 11.03
C LEU A 458 -21.10 -24.95 11.70
N VAL A 459 -20.25 -24.64 12.67
CA VAL A 459 -20.25 -23.38 13.42
C VAL A 459 -19.03 -22.57 13.02
N ASP A 460 -19.23 -21.45 12.34
CA ASP A 460 -18.17 -20.51 12.00
C ASP A 460 -18.01 -19.49 13.14
N GLU A 461 -16.89 -19.61 13.86
CA GLU A 461 -16.53 -18.77 15.01
C GLU A 461 -15.42 -17.78 14.68
N SER A 462 -15.25 -17.41 13.40
CA SER A 462 -14.15 -16.55 12.92
C SER A 462 -14.07 -15.16 13.57
N PHE A 463 -15.07 -14.73 14.32
CA PHE A 463 -15.12 -13.44 15.02
C PHE A 463 -15.43 -13.57 16.52
N ILE A 464 -15.38 -14.78 17.09
CA ILE A 464 -15.85 -15.03 18.46
C ILE A 464 -15.08 -14.22 19.52
N GLU A 465 -13.80 -13.93 19.27
CA GLU A 465 -12.95 -13.10 20.13
C GLU A 465 -13.44 -11.65 20.26
N PHE A 466 -14.17 -11.14 19.26
CA PHE A 466 -14.78 -9.81 19.27
C PHE A 466 -16.23 -9.80 19.79
N SER A 467 -16.81 -10.97 20.06
CA SER A 467 -18.14 -11.06 20.65
C SER A 467 -18.18 -10.44 22.05
N ARG A 468 -19.37 -10.08 22.54
CA ARG A 468 -19.53 -9.51 23.89
C ARG A 468 -19.06 -10.44 25.00
N VAL A 469 -19.23 -11.75 24.81
CA VAL A 469 -18.80 -12.80 25.75
C VAL A 469 -17.36 -13.27 25.48
N GLY A 470 -16.74 -12.78 24.41
CA GLY A 470 -15.41 -13.15 23.97
C GLY A 470 -15.25 -14.67 23.76
N PRO A 471 -14.06 -15.24 24.02
CA PRO A 471 -13.80 -16.66 23.79
C PRO A 471 -14.65 -17.61 24.64
N MET A 472 -15.29 -17.13 25.71
CA MET A 472 -16.20 -17.95 26.54
C MET A 472 -17.49 -18.34 25.80
N GLY A 473 -17.83 -17.65 24.71
CA GLY A 473 -18.96 -18.02 23.85
C GLY A 473 -18.68 -19.23 22.94
N SER A 474 -17.41 -19.62 22.78
CA SER A 474 -17.01 -20.67 21.85
C SER A 474 -17.51 -22.07 22.25
N VAL A 475 -17.78 -22.90 21.25
CA VAL A 475 -18.09 -24.33 21.39
C VAL A 475 -16.91 -25.25 21.05
N GLU A 476 -15.69 -24.73 20.83
CA GLU A 476 -14.50 -25.54 20.52
C GLU A 476 -14.26 -26.66 21.55
N SER A 477 -14.43 -26.35 22.84
CA SER A 477 -14.25 -27.31 23.93
C SER A 477 -15.28 -28.44 23.99
N GLU A 478 -16.37 -28.33 23.21
CA GLU A 478 -17.48 -29.29 23.20
C GLU A 478 -17.43 -30.25 22.03
N VAL A 479 -16.52 -30.03 21.08
CA VAL A 479 -16.39 -30.83 19.86
C VAL A 479 -16.17 -32.32 20.18
N ALA A 480 -15.36 -32.63 21.18
CA ALA A 480 -15.09 -34.01 21.61
C ALA A 480 -16.37 -34.76 22.04
N SER A 481 -17.38 -34.04 22.53
CA SER A 481 -18.63 -34.61 23.03
C SER A 481 -19.74 -34.69 21.97
N HIS A 482 -19.54 -34.09 20.79
CA HIS A 482 -20.55 -33.97 19.75
C HIS A 482 -19.94 -34.29 18.38
N PRO A 483 -19.95 -35.56 17.92
CA PRO A 483 -19.30 -35.96 16.66
C PRO A 483 -19.83 -35.25 15.41
N ASN A 484 -21.09 -34.80 15.43
CA ASN A 484 -21.69 -34.03 14.34
C ASN A 484 -21.39 -32.52 14.41
N LEU A 485 -20.65 -32.04 15.42
CA LEU A 485 -20.25 -30.64 15.55
C LEU A 485 -18.91 -30.40 14.86
N VAL A 486 -18.86 -29.34 14.06
CA VAL A 486 -17.63 -28.86 13.41
C VAL A 486 -17.50 -27.37 13.69
N VAL A 487 -16.35 -26.95 14.18
CA VAL A 487 -16.02 -25.53 14.36
C VAL A 487 -15.03 -25.10 13.28
N LEU A 488 -15.29 -23.96 12.66
CA LEU A 488 -14.39 -23.33 11.69
C LEU A 488 -13.97 -21.96 12.21
N LYS A 489 -12.66 -21.66 12.19
CA LYS A 489 -12.14 -20.36 12.60
C LYS A 489 -11.10 -19.82 11.62
N SER A 490 -11.31 -18.59 11.18
CA SER A 490 -10.31 -17.80 10.46
C SER A 490 -9.41 -17.08 11.46
N MET A 491 -8.12 -17.42 11.48
CA MET A 491 -7.12 -16.71 12.28
C MET A 491 -6.77 -15.34 11.66
N SER A 492 -6.74 -15.23 10.33
CA SER A 492 -6.33 -14.00 9.63
C SER A 492 -7.08 -12.71 10.00
N LYS A 493 -8.30 -12.83 10.53
CA LYS A 493 -9.15 -11.67 10.88
C LYS A 493 -8.81 -11.16 12.27
N VAL A 494 -8.95 -12.01 13.27
CA VAL A 494 -8.76 -11.64 14.69
C VAL A 494 -7.33 -11.30 15.04
N PHE A 495 -6.35 -11.80 14.28
CA PHE A 495 -4.94 -11.43 14.45
C PHE A 495 -4.48 -10.29 13.53
N GLY A 496 -5.32 -9.75 12.65
CA GLY A 496 -4.88 -8.69 11.72
C GLY A 496 -3.92 -9.14 10.62
N ILE A 497 -3.72 -10.45 10.46
CA ILE A 497 -2.75 -11.06 9.54
C ILE A 497 -3.39 -11.53 8.23
N ALA A 498 -4.12 -10.63 7.56
CA ALA A 498 -4.83 -10.92 6.32
C ALA A 498 -3.98 -11.64 5.28
N GLY A 499 -2.74 -11.16 5.08
CA GLY A 499 -1.82 -11.67 4.07
C GLY A 499 -1.25 -13.05 4.38
N LEU A 500 -1.31 -13.51 5.65
CA LEU A 500 -0.76 -14.82 6.03
C LEU A 500 -1.69 -15.99 5.67
N ARG A 501 -2.97 -15.72 5.41
CA ARG A 501 -3.98 -16.73 5.03
C ARG A 501 -3.98 -17.94 5.97
N LEU A 502 -4.55 -17.80 7.16
CA LEU A 502 -4.54 -18.87 8.16
C LEU A 502 -5.93 -19.09 8.77
N GLY A 503 -6.31 -20.35 8.88
CA GLY A 503 -7.54 -20.79 9.52
C GLY A 503 -7.50 -22.28 9.81
N TYR A 504 -8.47 -22.77 10.57
CA TYR A 504 -8.56 -24.18 10.91
C TYR A 504 -10.00 -24.65 11.06
N LEU A 505 -10.17 -25.96 10.95
CA LEU A 505 -11.39 -26.71 11.22
C LEU A 505 -11.14 -27.65 12.39
N LEU A 506 -12.10 -27.77 13.29
CA LEU A 506 -12.08 -28.63 14.46
C LEU A 506 -13.26 -29.60 14.44
N THR A 507 -13.01 -30.91 14.54
CA THR A 507 -14.04 -31.96 14.58
C THR A 507 -13.53 -33.22 15.28
N ALA A 508 -14.41 -33.90 16.03
CA ALA A 508 -14.12 -35.21 16.63
C ALA A 508 -14.37 -36.38 15.65
N ASP A 509 -14.99 -36.11 14.50
CA ASP A 509 -15.22 -37.11 13.45
C ASP A 509 -13.93 -37.36 12.66
N ARG A 510 -13.21 -38.41 13.05
CA ARG A 510 -11.92 -38.76 12.45
C ARG A 510 -12.00 -39.05 10.95
N GLU A 511 -13.05 -39.73 10.49
CA GLU A 511 -13.18 -40.08 9.07
C GLU A 511 -13.37 -38.81 8.25
N PHE A 512 -14.31 -37.97 8.67
CA PHE A 512 -14.54 -36.67 8.04
C PHE A 512 -13.30 -35.75 8.08
N ARG A 513 -12.58 -35.72 9.21
CA ARG A 513 -11.33 -34.95 9.36
C ARG A 513 -10.26 -35.38 8.34
N GLU A 514 -10.01 -36.68 8.22
CA GLU A 514 -9.02 -37.21 7.28
C GLU A 514 -9.42 -36.96 5.83
N ASP A 515 -10.72 -37.06 5.50
CA ASP A 515 -11.23 -36.72 4.17
C ASP A 515 -11.01 -35.23 3.86
N VAL A 516 -11.33 -34.32 4.78
CA VAL A 516 -11.08 -32.88 4.61
C VAL A 516 -9.58 -32.62 4.44
N ARG A 517 -8.74 -33.22 5.29
CA ARG A 517 -7.28 -33.12 5.21
C ARG A 517 -6.75 -33.59 3.85
N GLY A 518 -7.32 -34.65 3.27
CA GLY A 518 -6.93 -35.17 1.96
C GLY A 518 -7.18 -34.22 0.79
N HIS A 519 -8.07 -33.23 0.95
CA HIS A 519 -8.36 -32.19 -0.05
C HIS A 519 -7.48 -30.94 0.12
N VAL A 520 -6.75 -30.83 1.23
CA VAL A 520 -5.83 -29.72 1.49
C VAL A 520 -4.46 -30.04 0.86
N PRO A 521 -3.84 -29.14 0.08
CA PRO A 521 -2.51 -29.36 -0.49
C PRO A 521 -1.41 -29.61 0.57
N ILE A 522 -0.40 -30.40 0.22
CA ILE A 522 0.73 -30.72 1.12
C ILE A 522 1.46 -29.45 1.58
N TRP A 523 1.71 -28.52 0.66
CA TRP A 523 2.35 -27.23 0.91
C TRP A 523 1.31 -26.11 0.90
N ASN A 524 0.29 -26.22 1.73
CA ASN A 524 -0.77 -25.22 1.77
C ASN A 524 -0.35 -23.97 2.55
N ILE A 525 0.13 -24.11 3.79
CA ILE A 525 0.50 -22.98 4.65
C ILE A 525 1.86 -22.40 4.23
N ASN A 526 1.97 -21.07 4.16
CA ASN A 526 3.22 -20.38 3.82
C ASN A 526 4.17 -20.21 5.03
N GLY A 527 5.45 -19.95 4.75
CA GLY A 527 6.48 -19.81 5.79
C GLY A 527 6.22 -18.66 6.79
N LEU A 528 5.63 -17.55 6.34
CA LEU A 528 5.30 -16.43 7.24
C LEU A 528 4.18 -16.82 8.23
N ALA A 529 3.20 -17.60 7.79
CA ALA A 529 2.15 -18.13 8.66
C ALA A 529 2.71 -19.15 9.67
N GLU A 530 3.69 -19.96 9.27
CA GLU A 530 4.42 -20.82 10.22
C GLU A 530 5.18 -20.00 11.26
N ALA A 531 5.97 -19.01 10.83
CA ALA A 531 6.71 -18.14 11.74
C ALA A 531 5.77 -17.45 12.74
N PHE A 532 4.61 -17.00 12.26
CA PHE A 532 3.55 -16.47 13.11
C PHE A 532 3.07 -17.48 14.16
N LEU A 533 2.71 -18.69 13.74
CA LEU A 533 2.24 -19.73 14.64
C LEU A 533 3.27 -20.15 15.70
N ARG A 534 4.57 -20.04 15.38
CA ARG A 534 5.65 -20.33 16.34
C ARG A 534 5.83 -19.24 17.37
N SER A 535 5.62 -17.97 17.00
CA SER A 535 5.88 -16.83 17.90
C SER A 535 4.64 -16.32 18.64
N VAL A 536 3.43 -16.50 18.10
CA VAL A 536 2.20 -15.91 18.64
C VAL A 536 1.93 -16.27 20.11
N GLY A 537 2.37 -17.43 20.56
CA GLY A 537 2.25 -17.85 21.96
C GLY A 537 2.94 -16.90 22.96
N ASN A 538 4.02 -16.22 22.53
CA ASN A 538 4.75 -15.24 23.33
C ASN A 538 3.99 -13.92 23.49
N PHE A 539 3.00 -13.66 22.63
CA PHE A 539 2.25 -12.39 22.55
C PHE A 539 0.78 -12.56 22.96
N ARG A 540 0.48 -13.55 23.81
CA ARG A 540 -0.90 -13.89 24.19
C ARG A 540 -1.57 -12.77 24.97
N GLU A 541 -0.85 -12.10 25.87
CA GLU A 541 -1.40 -11.00 26.67
C GLU A 541 -1.74 -9.80 25.78
N GLU A 542 -0.85 -9.44 24.87
CA GLU A 542 -1.02 -8.37 23.88
C GLU A 542 -2.18 -8.67 22.94
N PHE A 543 -2.30 -9.92 22.49
CA PHE A 543 -3.45 -10.35 21.69
C PHE A 543 -4.78 -10.17 22.44
N ILE A 544 -4.86 -10.62 23.69
CA ILE A 544 -6.08 -10.47 24.51
C ILE A 544 -6.42 -8.99 24.68
N LEU A 545 -5.42 -8.15 24.99
CA LEU A 545 -5.59 -6.71 25.14
C LEU A 545 -6.08 -6.05 23.83
N SER A 546 -5.53 -6.47 22.68
CA SER A 546 -5.92 -5.96 21.37
C SER A 546 -7.39 -6.28 21.03
N CYS A 547 -7.88 -7.45 21.42
CA CYS A 547 -9.29 -7.83 21.25
C CYS A 547 -10.22 -6.99 22.14
N GLU A 548 -9.81 -6.72 23.39
CA GLU A 548 -10.54 -5.82 24.29
C GLU A 548 -10.60 -4.40 23.71
N LEU A 549 -9.49 -3.87 23.22
CA LEU A 549 -9.43 -2.54 22.61
C LEU A 549 -10.31 -2.46 21.35
N THR A 550 -10.31 -3.51 20.52
CA THR A 550 -11.19 -3.61 19.35
C THR A 550 -12.66 -3.55 19.77
N ARG A 551 -13.06 -4.32 20.80
CA ARG A 551 -14.44 -4.31 21.33
C ARG A 551 -14.84 -2.93 21.85
N GLN A 552 -13.97 -2.28 22.62
CA GLN A 552 -14.22 -0.93 23.14
C GLN A 552 -14.36 0.10 22.01
N THR A 553 -13.48 0.04 21.01
CA THR A 553 -13.51 0.92 19.84
C THR A 553 -14.80 0.74 19.04
N CYS A 554 -15.25 -0.50 18.82
CA CYS A 554 -16.53 -0.78 18.15
C CYS A 554 -17.72 -0.23 18.94
N GLN A 555 -17.73 -0.35 20.27
CA GLN A 555 -18.81 0.19 21.12
C GLN A 555 -18.83 1.71 21.15
N GLU A 556 -17.65 2.35 21.19
CA GLU A 556 -17.54 3.80 21.06
C GLU A 556 -18.07 4.27 19.71
N PHE A 557 -17.65 3.64 18.62
CA PHE A 557 -18.13 3.98 17.28
C PHE A 557 -19.65 3.79 17.15
N TYR A 558 -20.21 2.71 17.70
CA TYR A 558 -21.65 2.50 17.74
C TYR A 558 -22.37 3.63 18.51
N ARG A 559 -21.86 4.06 19.67
CA ARG A 559 -22.43 5.19 20.42
C ARG A 559 -22.39 6.50 19.62
N GLN A 560 -21.31 6.72 18.87
CA GLN A 560 -21.19 7.90 18.00
C GLN A 560 -22.19 7.83 16.84
N LEU A 561 -22.37 6.66 16.22
CA LEU A 561 -23.37 6.46 15.16
C LEU A 561 -24.80 6.71 15.65
N GLN A 562 -25.13 6.31 16.88
CA GLN A 562 -26.44 6.58 17.47
C GLN A 562 -26.73 8.08 17.68
N ALA A 563 -25.69 8.92 17.71
CA ALA A 563 -25.83 10.37 17.81
C ALA A 563 -26.02 11.05 16.45
N VAL A 564 -25.81 10.33 15.33
CA VAL A 564 -26.06 10.86 13.98
C VAL A 564 -27.57 10.91 13.74
N PRO A 565 -28.15 12.07 13.38
CA PRO A 565 -29.57 12.15 13.03
C PRO A 565 -29.87 11.23 11.85
N GLY A 566 -30.80 10.30 12.05
CA GLY A 566 -31.26 9.34 11.03
C GLY A 566 -32.23 9.93 10.03
#